data_AF-A0A4S8Q2M9-F1
#
_entry.id   AF-A0A4S8Q2M9-F1
#
_cell.length_a   1.000
_cell.length_b   1.000
_cell.length_c   1.000
_cell.angle_alpha   90.00
_cell.angle_beta   90.00
_cell.angle_gamma   90.00
#
_symmetry.space_group_name_H-M   'P 1'
#
loop_
_entity.id
_entity.type
_entity.pdbx_description
1 polymer ?
#
loop_
_entity_poly.entity_id
_entity_poly.type
_entity_poly.pdbx_seq_one_letter_code
_entity_poly.pdbx_strand_id
1 'polypeptide(L)'
;MDLQARNRKIYEMRQQGAKLSDIGDAFEMSAGRAGIICREMAALAKERPVPDGLSLKTAKAIEWAFGIWPSADTVEEIADRKDEWLRAHGIGRKQYLEIEAWVAKNSSEE
;
A
#
# COMPACT_ATOMS: atom_id res chain seq x y z
N MET A 1 10.26 -1.85 -11.85
CA MET A 1 10.18 -1.86 -10.37
C MET A 1 8.74 -1.63 -9.99
N ASP A 2 8.17 -2.45 -9.12
CA ASP A 2 6.81 -2.24 -8.62
C ASP A 2 6.70 -0.90 -7.88
N LEU A 3 5.52 -0.26 -7.91
CA LEU A 3 5.29 1.04 -7.30
C LEU A 3 5.56 1.02 -5.78
N GLN A 4 5.20 -0.06 -5.10
CA GLN A 4 5.47 -0.21 -3.67
C GLN A 4 6.93 -0.45 -3.39
N ALA A 5 7.59 -1.30 -4.18
CA ALA A 5 9.03 -1.53 -4.05
C ALA A 5 9.81 -0.23 -4.22
N ARG A 6 9.39 0.61 -5.17
CA ARG A 6 9.96 1.96 -5.36
C ARG A 6 9.72 2.87 -4.16
N ASN A 7 8.49 2.94 -3.67
CA ASN A 7 8.14 3.81 -2.54
C ASN A 7 8.81 3.37 -1.23
N ARG A 8 8.96 2.06 -1.01
CA ARG A 8 9.74 1.50 0.10
C ARG A 8 11.21 1.93 -0.01
N LYS A 9 11.81 1.79 -1.19
CA LYS A 9 13.21 2.20 -1.39
C LYS A 9 13.43 3.70 -1.21
N ILE A 10 12.50 4.54 -1.66
CA ILE A 10 12.48 5.99 -1.40
C ILE A 10 12.50 6.28 0.10
N TYR A 11 11.66 5.57 0.86
CA TYR A 11 11.58 5.74 2.31
C TYR A 11 12.84 5.22 3.03
N GLU A 12 13.41 4.11 2.59
CA GLU A 12 14.67 3.58 3.11
C GLU A 12 15.84 4.56 2.89
N MET A 13 15.96 5.15 1.69
CA MET A 13 16.96 6.19 1.43
C MET A 13 16.78 7.39 2.36
N ARG A 14 15.53 7.77 2.65
CA ARG A 14 15.25 8.86 3.60
C ARG A 14 15.65 8.49 5.04
N GLN A 15 15.41 7.25 5.46
CA GLN A 15 15.84 6.73 6.77
C GLN A 15 17.37 6.66 6.90
N GLN A 16 18.06 6.40 5.80
CA GLN A 16 19.53 6.43 5.71
C GLN A 16 20.11 7.85 5.68
N GLY A 17 19.28 8.89 5.77
CA GLY A 17 19.69 10.29 5.86
C GLY A 17 19.79 11.02 4.52
N ALA A 18 19.41 10.40 3.40
CA ALA A 18 19.42 11.08 2.10
C ALA A 18 18.47 12.28 2.10
N LYS A 19 18.83 13.35 1.36
CA LYS A 19 17.98 14.54 1.21
C LYS A 19 16.88 14.26 0.19
N LEU A 20 15.74 14.93 0.35
CA LEU A 20 14.60 14.79 -0.56
C LEU A 20 14.92 15.25 -1.99
N SER A 21 15.86 16.18 -2.16
CA SER A 21 16.41 16.56 -3.47
C SER A 21 17.08 15.37 -4.14
N ASP A 22 18.03 14.74 -3.45
CA ASP A 22 18.85 13.64 -3.98
C ASP A 22 17.99 12.40 -4.29
N ILE A 23 16.97 12.16 -3.46
CA ILE A 23 15.96 11.13 -3.71
C ILE A 23 15.10 11.49 -4.93
N GLY A 24 14.73 12.77 -5.08
CA GLY A 24 14.00 13.24 -6.25
C GLY A 24 14.79 13.00 -7.54
N ASP A 25 16.06 13.38 -7.56
CA ASP A 25 16.97 13.16 -8.68
C ASP A 25 17.16 11.66 -8.98
N ALA A 26 17.35 10.83 -7.94
CA ALA A 26 17.55 9.38 -8.10
C ALA A 26 16.33 8.63 -8.68
N PHE A 27 15.12 9.19 -8.54
CA PHE A 27 13.89 8.56 -9.01
C PHE A 27 13.12 9.42 -10.03
N GLU A 28 13.80 10.39 -10.66
CA GLU A 28 13.24 11.28 -11.69
C GLU A 28 11.92 11.94 -11.27
N MET A 29 11.87 12.46 -10.04
CA MET A 29 10.69 13.12 -9.49
C MET A 29 11.01 14.36 -8.67
N SER A 30 10.00 15.20 -8.43
CA SER A 30 10.19 16.38 -7.59
C SER A 30 10.45 15.99 -6.13
N ALA A 31 11.30 16.77 -5.45
CA ALA A 31 11.54 16.62 -4.01
C ALA A 31 10.25 16.68 -3.18
N GLY A 32 9.27 17.49 -3.62
CA GLY A 32 7.94 17.55 -3.01
C GLY A 32 7.19 16.22 -3.12
N ARG A 33 7.26 15.54 -4.27
CA ARG A 33 6.66 14.22 -4.47
C ARG A 33 7.37 13.14 -3.66
N ALA A 34 8.70 13.17 -3.60
CA ALA A 34 9.47 12.29 -2.71
C ALA A 34 9.09 12.49 -1.23
N GLY A 35 8.88 13.74 -0.81
CA GLY A 35 8.45 14.07 0.55
C GLY A 35 7.04 13.59 0.91
N ILE A 36 6.11 13.60 -0.05
CA ILE A 36 4.77 13.00 0.13
C ILE A 36 4.90 11.49 0.33
N ILE A 37 5.65 10.81 -0.54
CA ILE A 37 5.90 9.36 -0.43
C ILE A 37 6.53 9.01 0.91
N CYS A 38 7.52 9.78 1.38
CA CYS A 38 8.15 9.54 2.67
C CYS A 38 7.17 9.73 3.85
N ARG A 39 6.28 10.72 3.80
CA ARG A 39 5.25 10.94 4.84
C ARG A 39 4.23 9.80 4.86
N GLU A 40 3.77 9.39 3.69
CA GLU A 40 2.88 8.25 3.53
C GLU A 40 3.50 6.95 4.08
N MET A 41 4.77 6.69 3.77
CA MET A 41 5.51 5.52 4.26
C MET A 41 5.87 5.62 5.75
N ALA A 42 6.08 6.83 6.28
CA ALA A 42 6.32 7.03 7.72
C ALA A 42 5.06 6.71 8.55
N ALA A 43 3.89 7.13 8.07
CA ALA A 43 2.61 6.77 8.69
C ALA A 43 2.39 5.26 8.67
N LEU A 44 2.77 4.60 7.56
CA LEU A 44 2.73 3.14 7.45
C LEU A 44 3.69 2.41 8.39
N ALA A 45 4.92 2.90 8.49
CA ALA A 45 5.94 2.27 9.32
C ALA A 45 5.67 2.41 10.83
N LYS A 46 4.92 3.45 11.23
CA LYS A 46 4.63 3.72 12.65
C LYS A 46 3.45 2.92 13.20
N GLU A 47 2.45 2.59 12.39
CA GLU A 47 1.17 2.12 12.93
C GLU A 47 0.72 0.77 12.39
N ARG A 48 0.83 0.47 11.08
CA ARG A 48 0.46 -0.85 10.52
C ARG A 48 1.19 -1.15 9.20
N PRO A 49 1.99 -2.24 9.10
CA PRO A 49 2.65 -2.60 7.85
C PRO A 49 1.62 -2.93 6.77
N VAL A 50 1.86 -2.46 5.54
CA VAL A 50 1.03 -2.84 4.38
C VAL A 50 1.48 -4.20 3.85
N PRO A 51 0.56 -5.14 3.61
CA PRO A 51 0.90 -6.41 2.99
C PRO A 51 1.53 -6.25 1.60
N ASP A 52 2.49 -7.12 1.31
CA ASP A 52 3.13 -7.16 -0.01
C ASP A 52 2.09 -7.43 -1.11
N GLY A 53 2.07 -6.58 -2.14
CA GLY A 53 1.09 -6.64 -3.22
C GLY A 53 -0.09 -5.68 -3.08
N LEU A 54 -0.29 -5.03 -1.92
CA LEU A 54 -1.30 -3.98 -1.73
C LEU A 54 -0.70 -2.58 -1.64
N SER A 55 -1.16 -1.63 -2.46
CA SER A 55 -0.73 -0.25 -2.26
C SER A 55 -1.33 0.33 -0.97
N LEU A 56 -0.66 1.32 -0.37
CA LEU A 56 -1.19 2.06 0.79
C LEU A 56 -2.62 2.56 0.59
N LYS A 57 -2.89 3.05 -0.61
CA LYS A 57 -4.21 3.56 -0.98
C LYS A 57 -5.25 2.43 -0.93
N THR A 58 -4.90 1.24 -1.41
CA THR A 58 -5.75 0.06 -1.35
C THR A 58 -5.95 -0.38 0.10
N ALA A 59 -4.89 -0.42 0.92
CA ALA A 59 -5.01 -0.79 2.34
C ALA A 59 -5.89 0.18 3.14
N LYS A 60 -5.77 1.48 2.92
CA LYS A 60 -6.67 2.48 3.50
C LYS A 60 -8.10 2.36 2.99
N ALA A 61 -8.29 2.03 1.71
CA ALA A 61 -9.62 1.81 1.17
C ALA A 61 -10.30 0.60 1.83
N ILE A 62 -9.56 -0.48 2.09
CA ILE A 62 -10.03 -1.65 2.86
C ILE A 62 -10.40 -1.23 4.29
N GLU A 63 -9.53 -0.48 4.97
CA GLU A 63 -9.80 0.02 6.32
C GLU A 63 -11.05 0.90 6.39
N TRP A 64 -11.22 1.81 5.43
CA TRP A 64 -12.42 2.67 5.38
C TRP A 64 -13.69 1.91 5.00
N ALA A 65 -13.57 0.88 4.16
CA ALA A 65 -14.70 0.08 3.71
C ALA A 65 -15.19 -0.89 4.79
N PHE A 66 -14.25 -1.55 5.48
CA PHE A 66 -14.53 -2.73 6.30
C PHE A 66 -14.14 -2.57 7.77
N GLY A 67 -13.47 -1.47 8.13
CA GLY A 67 -12.98 -1.22 9.49
C GLY A 67 -11.78 -2.09 9.88
N ILE A 68 -11.21 -2.86 8.94
CA ILE A 68 -10.11 -3.80 9.17
C ILE A 68 -8.89 -3.42 8.35
N TRP A 69 -7.71 -3.57 8.93
CA TRP A 69 -6.46 -3.37 8.20
C TRP A 69 -6.06 -4.68 7.51
N PRO A 70 -5.68 -4.66 6.22
CA PRO A 70 -5.29 -5.87 5.54
C PRO A 70 -4.01 -6.45 6.15
N SER A 71 -4.06 -7.73 6.47
CA SER A 71 -3.00 -8.54 7.04
C SER A 71 -3.22 -10.01 6.66
N ALA A 72 -2.27 -10.89 7.00
CA ALA A 72 -2.44 -12.33 6.79
C ALA A 72 -3.66 -12.87 7.54
N ASP A 73 -3.87 -12.43 8.79
CA ASP A 73 -4.98 -12.87 9.64
C ASP A 73 -6.36 -12.39 9.17
N THR A 74 -6.41 -11.28 8.41
CA THR A 74 -7.67 -10.71 7.93
C THR A 74 -7.95 -11.02 6.46
N VAL A 75 -7.09 -11.82 5.79
CA VAL A 75 -7.20 -12.07 4.35
C VAL A 75 -8.52 -12.75 4.00
N GLU A 76 -8.92 -13.75 4.78
CA GLU A 76 -10.17 -14.50 4.59
C GLU A 76 -11.40 -13.62 4.85
N GLU A 77 -11.38 -12.80 5.91
CA GLU A 77 -12.48 -11.87 6.20
C GLU A 77 -12.64 -10.83 5.07
N ILE A 78 -11.54 -10.34 4.50
CA ILE A 78 -11.58 -9.44 3.35
C ILE A 78 -12.11 -10.18 2.11
N ALA A 79 -11.69 -11.42 1.89
CA ALA A 79 -12.11 -12.26 0.77
C ALA A 79 -13.61 -12.57 0.79
N ASP A 80 -14.18 -12.85 1.96
CA ASP A 80 -15.61 -13.14 2.13
C ASP A 80 -16.48 -11.91 1.77
N ARG A 81 -15.97 -10.71 2.03
CA ARG A 81 -16.66 -9.43 1.71
C ARG A 81 -16.47 -8.96 0.27
N LYS A 82 -16.09 -9.84 -0.66
CA LYS A 82 -15.80 -9.49 -2.07
C LYS A 82 -16.95 -8.72 -2.76
N ASP A 83 -18.19 -9.09 -2.48
CA ASP A 83 -19.38 -8.40 -3.01
C ASP A 83 -19.51 -6.94 -2.54
N GLU A 84 -18.93 -6.62 -1.38
CA GLU A 84 -18.91 -5.27 -0.80
C GLU A 84 -17.77 -4.42 -1.37
N TRP A 85 -16.72 -5.03 -1.93
CA TRP A 85 -15.57 -4.30 -2.49
C TRP A 85 -16.00 -3.33 -3.59
N LEU A 86 -16.91 -3.76 -4.48
CA LEU A 86 -17.39 -2.92 -5.58
C LEU A 86 -18.34 -1.81 -5.13
N ARG A 87 -18.91 -1.93 -3.92
CA ARG A 87 -19.82 -0.95 -3.31
C ARG A 87 -19.08 0.02 -2.41
N ALA A 88 -17.87 -0.32 -1.98
CA ALA A 88 -17.05 0.46 -1.08
C ALA A 88 -16.52 1.74 -1.73
N HIS A 89 -16.69 2.86 -1.03
CA HIS A 89 -16.18 4.14 -1.48
C HIS A 89 -14.64 4.16 -1.46
N GLY A 90 -14.02 4.36 -2.62
CA GLY A 90 -12.56 4.41 -2.78
C GLY A 90 -11.93 3.13 -3.35
N ILE A 91 -12.69 2.04 -3.45
CA ILE A 91 -12.27 0.82 -4.17
C ILE A 91 -12.73 0.93 -5.63
N GLY A 92 -11.86 1.50 -6.47
CA GLY A 92 -12.06 1.50 -7.92
C GLY A 92 -11.57 0.20 -8.57
N ARG A 93 -11.73 0.08 -9.90
CA ARG A 93 -11.28 -1.09 -10.68
C ARG A 93 -9.82 -1.49 -10.41
N LYS A 94 -8.93 -0.51 -10.24
CA LYS A 94 -7.51 -0.75 -9.93
C LYS A 94 -7.33 -1.37 -8.54
N GLN A 95 -7.95 -0.79 -7.52
CA GLN A 95 -7.91 -1.31 -6.14
C GLN A 95 -8.51 -2.70 -6.09
N TYR A 96 -9.65 -2.91 -6.74
CA TYR A 96 -10.30 -4.22 -6.83
C TYR A 96 -9.34 -5.30 -7.37
N LEU A 97 -8.63 -5.03 -8.48
CA LEU A 97 -7.65 -5.97 -9.03
C LEU A 97 -6.44 -6.19 -8.11
N GLU A 98 -5.98 -5.14 -7.41
CA GLU A 98 -4.92 -5.28 -6.39
C GLU A 98 -5.36 -6.17 -5.23
N ILE A 99 -6.60 -6.00 -4.72
CA ILE A 99 -7.15 -6.80 -3.62
C ILE A 99 -7.35 -8.24 -4.09
N GLU A 100 -7.92 -8.46 -5.27
CA GLU A 100 -8.15 -9.79 -5.82
C GLU A 100 -6.85 -10.56 -6.02
N ALA A 101 -5.81 -9.91 -6.57
CA ALA A 101 -4.49 -10.51 -6.72
C ALA A 101 -3.83 -10.82 -5.37
N TRP A 102 -3.99 -9.92 -4.40
CA TRP A 102 -3.48 -10.12 -3.04
C TRP A 102 -4.17 -11.28 -2.32
N VAL A 103 -5.50 -11.34 -2.34
CA VAL A 103 -6.27 -12.45 -1.77
C VAL A 103 -5.89 -13.76 -2.43
N ALA A 104 -5.86 -13.83 -3.77
CA ALA A 104 -5.48 -15.06 -4.48
C ALA A 104 -4.08 -15.58 -4.11
N LYS A 105 -3.12 -14.67 -3.91
CA LYS A 105 -1.74 -15.00 -3.50
C LYS A 105 -1.67 -15.57 -2.09
N ASN A 106 -2.46 -15.04 -1.15
CA ASN A 106 -2.38 -15.38 0.28
C ASN A 106 -3.38 -16.47 0.69
N SER A 107 -4.42 -16.75 -0.11
CA SER A 107 -5.36 -17.85 0.10
C SER A 107 -4.92 -19.18 -0.56
N SER A 108 -3.77 -19.21 -1.25
CA SER A 108 -3.21 -20.42 -1.87
C SER A 108 -2.09 -21.07 -1.06
N GLU A 109 -1.81 -20.58 0.16
CA GLU A 109 -0.81 -21.13 1.09
C GLU A 109 -1.42 -22.08 2.13
N GLU A 110 -2.46 -22.85 1.75
CA GLU A 110 -2.96 -24.02 2.51
C GLU A 110 -2.30 -25.33 2.04
#